data_AF-A0A5C7NYJ2-F1
#
_entry.id   AF-A0A5C7NYJ2-F1
#
_cell.length_a   1.000
_cell.length_b   1.000
_cell.length_c   1.000
_cell.angle_alpha   90.00
_cell.angle_beta   90.00
_cell.angle_gamma   90.00
#
_symmetry.space_group_name_H-M   'P 1'
#
loop_
_entity.id
_entity.type
_entity.pdbx_description
1 polymer ?
#
loop_
_entity_poly.entity_id
_entity_poly.type
_entity_poly.pdbx_seq_one_letter_code
_entity_poly.pdbx_strand_id
1 'polypeptide(L)'
;MRAVQKLEALGPNLGYPHSSSLKEHGDLRELRPRGGRSLWRAFYRRIGDAFVVAAVGPAAEHDKRGFDRAARRARTRLDEIAED
;
A
#
# COMPACT_ATOMS: atom_id res chain seq x y z
N MET A 1 -6.65 -1.41 -17.05
CA MET A 1 -7.07 -1.71 -15.67
C MET A 1 -6.28 -0.86 -14.68
N ARG A 2 -6.96 -0.18 -13.76
CA ARG A 2 -6.36 0.65 -12.69
C ARG A 2 -5.77 -0.24 -11.58
N ALA A 3 -4.89 0.31 -10.75
CA ALA A 3 -4.21 -0.47 -9.71
C ALA A 3 -5.19 -1.04 -8.66
N VAL A 4 -6.18 -0.24 -8.23
CA VAL A 4 -7.21 -0.68 -7.27
C VAL A 4 -8.07 -1.80 -7.85
N GLN A 5 -8.47 -1.70 -9.12
CA GLN A 5 -9.21 -2.77 -9.80
C GLN A 5 -8.43 -4.10 -9.84
N LYS A 6 -7.10 -4.04 -9.98
CA LYS A 6 -6.27 -5.25 -9.88
C LYS A 6 -6.25 -5.82 -8.47
N LEU A 7 -6.25 -4.97 -7.45
CA LEU A 7 -6.31 -5.38 -6.05
C LEU A 7 -7.67 -6.00 -5.71
N GLU A 8 -8.77 -5.43 -6.20
CA GLU A 8 -10.12 -6.01 -6.04
C GLU A 8 -10.22 -7.38 -6.72
N ALA A 9 -9.71 -7.51 -7.96
CA ALA A 9 -9.84 -8.74 -8.73
C ALA A 9 -8.93 -9.88 -8.23
N LEU A 10 -7.71 -9.56 -7.78
CA LEU A 10 -6.70 -10.56 -7.41
C LEU A 10 -6.56 -10.73 -5.89
N GLY A 11 -6.97 -9.73 -5.11
CA GLY A 11 -6.91 -9.74 -3.66
C GLY A 11 -5.53 -10.16 -3.13
N PRO A 12 -5.46 -11.16 -2.23
CA PRO A 12 -4.19 -11.67 -1.68
C PRO A 12 -3.21 -12.20 -2.74
N ASN A 13 -3.70 -12.59 -3.93
CA ASN A 13 -2.86 -13.10 -5.01
C ASN A 13 -2.17 -11.98 -5.81
N LEU A 14 -2.44 -10.70 -5.50
CA LEU A 14 -1.73 -9.58 -6.13
C LEU A 14 -0.29 -9.47 -5.60
N GLY A 15 0.65 -10.05 -6.35
CA GLY A 15 2.08 -10.03 -6.06
C GLY A 15 2.87 -8.96 -6.82
N TYR A 16 4.19 -9.11 -6.80
CA TYR A 16 5.12 -8.35 -7.64
C TYR A 16 4.75 -8.51 -9.13
N PRO A 17 4.87 -7.46 -9.98
CA PRO A 17 5.40 -6.12 -9.69
C PRO A 17 4.33 -5.12 -9.21
N HIS A 18 3.09 -5.57 -8.95
CA HIS A 18 1.95 -4.71 -8.69
C HIS A 18 1.69 -4.45 -7.20
N SER A 19 2.23 -5.28 -6.31
CA SER A 19 2.27 -5.02 -4.88
C SER A 19 3.56 -5.57 -4.27
N SER A 20 4.01 -4.95 -3.18
CA SER A 20 5.14 -5.41 -2.38
C SER A 20 4.82 -5.27 -0.89
N SER A 21 5.34 -6.15 -0.05
CA SER A 21 5.25 -6.00 1.40
C SER A 21 6.31 -5.02 1.92
N LEU A 22 5.92 -4.20 2.89
CA LEU A 22 6.83 -3.31 3.61
C LEU A 22 7.14 -3.95 4.95
N LYS A 23 8.12 -4.88 4.95
CA LYS A 23 8.42 -5.72 6.13
C LYS A 23 8.73 -4.91 7.39
N GLU A 24 9.37 -3.76 7.23
CA GLU A 24 9.65 -2.79 8.31
C GLU A 24 8.39 -2.14 8.91
N HIS A 25 7.25 -2.29 8.26
CA HIS A 25 5.93 -1.81 8.67
C HIS A 25 4.92 -2.95 8.90
N GLY A 26 5.41 -4.18 9.14
CA GLY A 26 4.60 -5.34 9.46
C GLY A 26 3.82 -5.90 8.27
N ASP A 27 2.49 -5.89 8.38
CA ASP A 27 1.53 -6.36 7.36
C ASP A 27 1.18 -5.29 6.32
N LEU A 28 1.77 -4.09 6.43
CA LEU A 28 1.58 -3.01 5.46
C LEU A 28 2.16 -3.39 4.09
N ARG A 29 1.39 -3.08 3.04
CA ARG A 29 1.79 -3.31 1.65
C ARG A 29 1.74 -2.00 0.87
N GLU A 30 2.60 -1.89 -0.13
CA GLU A 30 2.46 -0.89 -1.18
C GLU A 30 1.75 -1.48 -2.40
N LEU A 31 0.88 -0.68 -3.00
CA LEU A 31 0.31 -0.91 -4.32
C LEU A 31 1.11 -0.08 -5.32
N ARG A 32 1.49 -0.73 -6.44
CA ARG A 32 2.45 -0.24 -7.42
C ARG A 32 1.78 -0.08 -8.79
N PRO A 33 1.10 1.05 -9.05
CA PRO A 33 0.48 1.32 -10.34
C PRO A 33 1.48 1.19 -11.48
N ARG A 34 1.01 0.66 -12.62
CA ARG A 34 1.86 0.38 -13.81
C ARG A 34 3.10 -0.49 -13.48
N GLY A 35 2.98 -1.40 -12.51
CA GLY A 35 4.09 -2.29 -12.13
C GLY A 35 5.27 -1.56 -11.48
N GLY A 36 4.99 -0.47 -10.76
CA GLY A 36 6.01 0.35 -10.10
C GLY A 36 6.52 1.54 -10.91
N ARG A 37 6.16 1.65 -12.21
CA ARG A 37 6.56 2.78 -13.09
C ARG A 37 5.87 4.11 -12.77
N SER A 38 4.82 4.09 -11.94
CA SER A 38 4.26 5.32 -11.38
C SER A 38 5.17 5.86 -10.29
N LEU A 39 5.23 7.18 -10.12
CA LEU A 39 5.92 7.80 -8.98
C LEU A 39 5.06 7.80 -7.72
N TRP A 40 3.83 7.29 -7.78
CA TRP A 40 2.91 7.21 -6.63
C TRP A 40 2.70 5.78 -6.16
N ARG A 41 2.55 5.61 -4.84
CA ARG A 41 2.25 4.37 -4.13
C ARG A 41 1.03 4.56 -3.26
N ALA A 42 0.15 3.56 -3.23
CA ALA A 42 -0.91 3.50 -2.23
C ALA A 42 -0.51 2.50 -1.15
N PHE A 43 -0.60 2.89 0.11
CA PHE A 43 -0.24 2.07 1.26
C PHE A 43 -1.50 1.46 1.85
N TYR A 44 -1.55 0.14 1.94
CA TYR A 44 -2.76 -0.59 2.31
C TYR A 44 -2.46 -1.82 3.15
N ARG A 45 -3.45 -2.29 3.91
CA ARG A 45 -3.49 -3.65 4.45
C ARG A 45 -4.89 -4.23 4.32
N ARG A 46 -5.04 -5.51 4.62
CA ARG A 46 -6.35 -6.15 4.77
C ARG A 46 -6.83 -5.97 6.22
N ILE A 47 -8.05 -5.48 6.40
CA ILE A 47 -8.77 -5.44 7.69
C ILE A 47 -10.09 -6.17 7.47
N GLY A 48 -10.29 -7.28 8.17
CA GLY A 48 -11.43 -8.17 7.93
C GLY A 48 -11.47 -8.68 6.48
N ASP A 49 -12.56 -8.39 5.77
CA ASP A 49 -12.77 -8.72 4.37
C ASP A 49 -12.37 -7.61 3.38
N ALA A 50 -12.01 -6.42 3.87
CA ALA A 50 -11.68 -5.27 3.05
C ALA A 50 -10.17 -5.02 2.94
N PHE A 51 -9.75 -4.49 1.79
CA PHE A 51 -8.44 -3.87 1.62
C PHE A 51 -8.55 -2.36 1.82
N VAL A 52 -7.91 -1.84 2.85
CA VAL A 52 -8.01 -0.43 3.23
C VAL A 52 -6.75 0.31 2.79
N VAL A 53 -6.91 1.29 1.90
CA VAL A 53 -5.84 2.22 1.53
C VAL A 53 -5.84 3.39 2.50
N ALA A 54 -4.78 3.53 3.29
CA ALA A 54 -4.71 4.52 4.36
C ALA A 54 -3.81 5.73 4.05
N ALA A 55 -2.96 5.64 3.03
CA ALA A 55 -2.24 6.81 2.51
C ALA A 55 -1.81 6.61 1.05
N VAL A 56 -1.50 7.73 0.40
CA VAL A 56 -0.81 7.78 -0.89
C VAL A 56 0.44 8.63 -0.73
N GLY A 57 1.56 8.16 -1.29
CA GLY A 57 2.84 8.85 -1.20
C GLY A 57 3.74 8.58 -2.41
N PRO A 58 4.90 9.23 -2.48
CA PRO A 58 5.84 9.04 -3.58
C PRO A 58 6.45 7.63 -3.53
N ALA A 59 7.00 7.18 -4.64
CA ALA A 59 7.85 6.01 -4.73
C ALA A 59 9.16 6.24 -3.95
N ALA A 60 9.64 5.22 -3.23
CA ALA A 60 10.86 5.32 -2.43
C ALA A 60 12.09 5.69 -3.28
N GLU A 61 12.13 5.22 -4.54
CA GLU A 61 13.21 5.53 -5.48
C GLU A 61 13.23 7.01 -5.90
N HIS A 62 12.11 7.72 -5.76
CA HIS A 62 11.97 9.14 -6.12
C HIS A 62 12.10 10.06 -4.89
N ASP A 63 11.43 9.70 -3.79
CA ASP A 63 11.51 10.41 -2.51
C ASP A 63 11.32 9.42 -1.35
N LYS A 64 12.45 8.92 -0.83
CA LYS A 64 12.45 8.01 0.32
C LYS A 64 11.85 8.65 1.58
N ARG A 65 12.12 9.94 1.85
CA ARG A 65 11.64 10.59 3.08
C ARG A 65 10.12 10.76 3.03
N GLY A 66 9.58 11.12 1.87
CA GLY A 66 8.15 11.20 1.62
C GLY A 66 7.48 9.82 1.68
N PHE A 67 8.11 8.79 1.11
CA PHE A 67 7.64 7.41 1.19
C PHE A 67 7.53 6.94 2.63
N ASP A 68 8.62 7.04 3.41
CA ASP A 68 8.67 6.58 4.80
C ASP A 68 7.64 7.33 5.67
N ARG A 69 7.44 8.63 5.41
CA ARG A 69 6.43 9.44 6.09
C ARG A 69 5.01 8.96 5.77
N ALA A 70 4.72 8.68 4.50
CA ALA A 70 3.40 8.21 4.08
C ALA A 70 3.12 6.79 4.60
N ALA A 71 4.10 5.91 4.58
CA ALA A 71 3.99 4.55 5.13
C ALA A 71 3.71 4.57 6.64
N ARG A 72 4.45 5.39 7.43
CA ARG A 72 4.16 5.56 8.86
C ARG A 72 2.74 6.09 9.13
N ARG A 73 2.30 7.10 8.37
CA ARG A 73 0.93 7.64 8.50
C ARG A 73 -0.14 6.61 8.15
N ALA A 74 0.09 5.83 7.11
CA ALA A 74 -0.81 4.75 6.73
C ALA A 74 -0.92 3.72 7.86
N ARG A 75 0.22 3.34 8.45
CA ARG A 75 0.26 2.40 9.57
C ARG A 75 -0.57 2.89 10.76
N THR A 76 -0.32 4.10 11.24
CA THR A 76 -1.05 4.70 12.37
C THR A 76 -2.57 4.65 12.14
N ARG A 77 -3.03 5.10 10.96
CA ARG A 77 -4.47 5.08 10.63
C ARG A 77 -5.06 3.67 10.56
N LEU A 78 -4.29 2.71 10.06
CA LEU A 78 -4.77 1.33 9.95
C LEU A 78 -4.86 0.66 11.31
N ASP A 79 -3.92 0.96 12.22
CA ASP A 79 -3.96 0.47 13.60
C ASP A 79 -5.20 1.05 14.30
N GLU A 80 -5.47 2.35 14.19
CA GLU A 80 -6.69 3.00 14.70
C GLU A 80 -7.98 2.32 14.18
N ILE A 81 -8.06 2.00 12.89
CA ILE A 81 -9.25 1.37 12.28
C ILE A 81 -9.46 -0.08 12.75
N ALA A 82 -8.41 -0.81 13.13
CA ALA A 82 -8.55 -2.21 13.53
C ALA A 82 -8.80 -2.41 15.03
N GLU A 83 -8.71 -1.34 15.82
CA GLU A 83 -9.08 -1.33 17.23
C GLU A 83 -10.60 -1.14 17.45
N ASP A 84 -11.32 -0.68 16.41
CA ASP A 84 -12.79 -0.57 16.34
C ASP A 84 -13.48 -1.88 15.88
#